data_AF-A0AAD6Z7M2-F1
#
_entry.id   AF-A0AAD6Z7M2-F1
#
_cell.length_a   1.000
_cell.length_b   1.000
_cell.length_c   1.000
_cell.angle_alpha   90.00
_cell.angle_beta   90.00
_cell.angle_gamma   90.00
#
_symmetry.space_group_name_H-M   'P 1'
#
loop_
_entity.id
_entity.type
_entity.pdbx_description
1 polymer ?
#
loop_
_entity_poly.entity_id
_entity_poly.type
_entity_poly.pdbx_seq_one_letter_code
_entity_poly.pdbx_strand_id
1 'polypeptide(L)'
;MENFKLLSDSTHHLQDAPSSLKDSSEPSHGQQQEYDQPHSAKRASGRGKAVQSENQLNPAKNMSDTLKTVNARIKRHIDPYSDAMDSKFEIIDNDKTQEIVFLRQSHDLADLKILETQAANEALQKELDKLKSAAAAGARFAQEKNPLLEELEKAQAANATLRKKVQALADKQRIHDVDSDVNENVPRPAGSAGNNFNIQNEMGLGGNTNDREQYLAIMRNMHDLTHQASINWEQPWAKTPAGAKEKLFAVARERHPILKHYENDWATEELVKQYIKNKRCHGYRKGFLERPAQYDYLKTNSAKRNPSAPRGPRVAVRQSKKVAEKKAAAKAKGKSKAKLRTKQVVEDDDESMSDEPGLSHDRGGLSRQGNESFWARY
;
A
#
# COMPACT_ATOMS: atom_id res chain seq x y z
N MET A 1 -48.03 52.29 -22.12
CA MET A 1 -49.36 52.17 -21.51
C MET A 1 -50.28 51.63 -22.57
N GLU A 2 -50.43 50.31 -22.65
CA GLU A 2 -51.51 49.68 -23.41
C GLU A 2 -51.73 48.27 -22.85
N ASN A 3 -53.01 47.97 -22.65
CA ASN A 3 -53.55 46.95 -21.76
C ASN A 3 -53.51 45.56 -22.38
N PHE A 4 -52.91 44.57 -21.69
CA PHE A 4 -53.20 43.15 -21.95
C PHE A 4 -54.03 42.58 -20.79
N LYS A 5 -55.33 42.47 -21.07
CA LYS A 5 -56.34 41.81 -20.24
C LYS A 5 -56.18 40.29 -20.31
N LEU A 6 -55.97 39.70 -19.13
CA LEU A 6 -56.69 38.56 -18.54
C LEU A 6 -57.50 37.65 -19.49
N LEU A 7 -57.02 36.41 -19.64
CA LEU A 7 -57.81 35.18 -19.82
C LEU A 7 -57.37 34.26 -18.67
N SER A 8 -58.05 34.24 -17.52
CA SER A 8 -59.25 33.47 -17.17
C SER A 8 -59.12 31.95 -17.41
N ASP A 9 -58.78 31.26 -16.31
CA ASP A 9 -59.39 30.04 -15.78
C ASP A 9 -59.80 28.95 -16.77
N SER A 10 -59.01 27.86 -16.78
CA SER A 10 -59.49 26.53 -17.17
C SER A 10 -59.14 25.53 -16.05
N THR A 11 -60.02 25.49 -15.06
CA THR A 11 -60.10 24.46 -14.02
C THR A 11 -60.67 23.18 -14.64
N HIS A 12 -59.80 22.28 -15.09
CA HIS A 12 -60.20 20.90 -15.38
C HIS A 12 -60.20 20.06 -14.11
N HIS A 13 -61.40 19.99 -13.53
CA HIS A 13 -61.89 18.96 -12.63
C HIS A 13 -62.18 17.69 -13.46
N LEU A 14 -61.55 16.55 -13.17
CA LEU A 14 -61.99 15.18 -13.52
C LEU A 14 -61.02 14.20 -12.83
N GLN A 15 -61.39 13.60 -11.69
CA GLN A 15 -62.22 12.41 -11.50
C GLN A 15 -61.34 11.25 -11.00
N ASP A 16 -61.60 10.88 -9.76
CA ASP A 16 -61.17 9.67 -9.08
C ASP A 16 -61.49 8.42 -9.92
N ALA A 17 -60.51 7.52 -10.01
CA ALA A 17 -60.73 6.14 -10.46
C ALA A 17 -60.45 5.18 -9.29
N PRO A 18 -61.35 4.21 -9.03
CA PRO A 18 -61.33 3.40 -7.82
C PRO A 18 -60.38 2.21 -7.86
N SER A 19 -59.90 1.91 -6.66
CA SER A 19 -59.35 0.65 -6.17
C SER A 19 -60.31 -0.53 -6.36
N SER A 20 -59.94 -1.50 -7.20
CA SER A 20 -60.30 -2.94 -7.10
C SER A 20 -59.51 -3.67 -8.20
N LEU A 21 -58.79 -4.76 -8.00
CA LEU A 21 -59.25 -6.13 -7.74
C LEU A 21 -57.95 -6.95 -7.52
N LYS A 22 -57.73 -7.62 -6.38
CA LYS A 22 -57.79 -9.10 -6.27
C LYS A 22 -57.84 -9.82 -7.62
N ASP A 23 -56.88 -10.67 -7.96
CA ASP A 23 -56.93 -12.10 -7.61
C ASP A 23 -55.77 -12.89 -8.24
N SER A 24 -55.24 -13.84 -7.47
CA SER A 24 -54.82 -15.18 -7.89
C SER A 24 -54.00 -15.38 -9.18
N SER A 25 -52.74 -15.78 -9.02
CA SER A 25 -52.25 -17.11 -9.48
C SER A 25 -50.72 -17.25 -9.32
N GLU A 26 -50.28 -17.83 -8.20
CA GLU A 26 -49.27 -18.90 -8.24
C GLU A 26 -49.96 -20.15 -8.84
N PRO A 27 -49.28 -21.06 -9.58
CA PRO A 27 -48.12 -21.74 -9.04
C PRO A 27 -47.05 -22.21 -10.06
N SER A 28 -45.99 -22.81 -9.50
CA SER A 28 -45.47 -24.12 -9.93
C SER A 28 -44.29 -24.17 -10.90
N HIS A 29 -43.27 -24.91 -10.42
CA HIS A 29 -42.25 -25.65 -11.17
C HIS A 29 -41.23 -24.79 -11.95
N GLY A 30 -39.96 -24.78 -11.59
CA GLY A 30 -39.14 -25.95 -11.27
C GLY A 30 -38.15 -26.12 -12.41
N GLN A 31 -36.91 -25.71 -12.20
CA GLN A 31 -35.72 -26.26 -12.84
C GLN A 31 -34.49 -25.67 -12.15
N GLN A 32 -34.06 -26.36 -11.09
CA GLN A 32 -32.67 -26.34 -10.67
C GLN A 32 -31.87 -26.94 -11.83
N GLN A 33 -31.22 -26.09 -12.63
CA GLN A 33 -30.15 -26.54 -13.51
C GLN A 33 -28.87 -26.54 -12.70
N GLU A 34 -28.63 -27.70 -12.12
CA GLU A 34 -27.34 -28.27 -11.78
C GLU A 34 -26.42 -28.12 -13.00
N TYR A 35 -25.53 -27.11 -12.96
CA TYR A 35 -24.44 -27.03 -13.91
C TYR A 35 -23.22 -27.70 -13.31
N ASP A 36 -23.00 -28.91 -13.82
CA ASP A 36 -21.79 -29.70 -13.68
C ASP A 36 -20.52 -28.86 -13.92
N GLN A 37 -19.58 -29.03 -13.01
CA GLN A 37 -18.18 -28.71 -13.20
C GLN A 37 -17.61 -29.54 -14.37
N PRO A 38 -16.65 -28.97 -15.11
CA PRO A 38 -15.51 -29.79 -15.49
C PRO A 38 -14.17 -29.14 -15.10
N HIS A 39 -13.45 -29.90 -14.29
CA HIS A 39 -12.06 -30.30 -14.48
C HIS A 39 -11.01 -29.27 -14.97
N SER A 40 -10.10 -29.01 -14.04
CA SER A 40 -8.65 -29.05 -14.23
C SER A 40 -8.02 -28.11 -15.26
N ALA A 41 -7.37 -27.07 -14.74
CA ALA A 41 -6.09 -26.63 -15.29
C ALA A 41 -5.13 -26.34 -14.13
N LYS A 42 -4.32 -27.35 -13.82
CA LYS A 42 -3.09 -27.23 -13.03
C LYS A 42 -2.22 -26.12 -13.66
N ARG A 43 -2.03 -25.01 -12.94
CA ARG A 43 -0.89 -24.11 -13.21
C ARG A 43 -0.17 -23.80 -11.90
N ALA A 44 0.94 -24.55 -11.75
CA ALA A 44 2.21 -24.17 -11.16
C ALA A 44 2.16 -23.30 -9.90
N SER A 45 2.29 -23.98 -8.76
CA SER A 45 2.76 -23.41 -7.50
C SER A 45 4.14 -22.77 -7.69
N GLY A 46 4.18 -21.44 -7.73
CA GLY A 46 5.40 -20.69 -7.50
C GLY A 46 5.74 -20.75 -6.02
N ARG A 47 6.85 -21.42 -5.71
CA ARG A 47 7.50 -21.51 -4.38
C ARG A 47 7.60 -20.13 -3.72
N GLY A 48 6.72 -19.85 -2.77
CA GLY A 48 6.97 -18.87 -1.71
C GLY A 48 7.84 -19.53 -0.64
N LYS A 49 9.15 -19.21 -0.64
CA LYS A 49 10.03 -19.55 0.48
C LYS A 49 9.60 -18.71 1.68
N ALA A 50 8.92 -19.34 2.64
CA ALA A 50 8.75 -18.79 3.97
C ALA A 50 10.13 -18.76 4.65
N VAL A 51 10.64 -17.56 4.88
CA VAL A 51 11.78 -17.31 5.75
C VAL A 51 11.25 -17.41 7.18
N GLN A 52 11.41 -18.58 7.79
CA GLN A 52 11.27 -18.75 9.23
C GLN A 52 12.53 -18.17 9.88
N SER A 53 12.45 -16.92 10.33
CA SER A 53 13.41 -16.35 11.28
C SER A 53 13.00 -16.77 12.69
N GLU A 54 13.37 -17.98 13.09
CA GLU A 54 13.22 -18.46 14.46
C GLU A 54 14.63 -18.55 15.07
N ASN A 55 15.14 -17.38 15.47
CA ASN A 55 16.37 -17.26 16.24
C ASN A 55 16.02 -16.67 17.61
N GLN A 56 15.39 -17.49 18.46
CA GLN A 56 15.31 -17.22 19.89
C GLN A 56 16.29 -18.15 20.60
N LEU A 57 17.51 -17.65 20.78
CA LEU A 57 18.45 -18.21 21.75
C LEU A 57 17.79 -18.18 23.13
N ASN A 58 17.63 -19.36 23.72
CA ASN A 58 17.12 -19.57 25.07
C ASN A 58 18.33 -19.67 26.01
N PRO A 59 18.70 -18.63 26.79
CA PRO A 59 19.91 -18.64 27.62
C PRO A 59 19.80 -19.55 28.87
N ALA A 60 18.61 -20.05 29.20
CA ALA A 60 18.38 -20.79 30.45
C ALA A 60 18.93 -22.23 30.47
N LYS A 61 19.30 -22.83 29.33
CA LYS A 61 19.77 -24.23 29.28
C LYS A 61 21.27 -24.41 29.52
N ASN A 62 22.10 -23.37 29.43
CA ASN A 62 23.57 -23.50 29.53
C ASN A 62 24.17 -23.35 30.94
N MET A 63 23.40 -22.97 31.97
CA MET A 63 23.91 -22.89 33.35
C MET A 63 23.80 -24.20 34.16
N SER A 64 23.01 -25.17 33.73
CA SER A 64 22.88 -26.47 34.43
C SER A 64 24.15 -27.32 34.30
N ASP A 65 24.81 -27.31 33.15
CA ASP A 65 25.90 -28.25 32.86
C ASP A 65 27.26 -27.76 33.38
N THR A 66 27.41 -26.45 33.56
CA THR A 66 28.60 -25.86 34.21
C THR A 66 28.63 -26.11 35.72
N LEU A 67 27.47 -26.15 36.41
CA LEU A 67 27.42 -26.43 37.86
C LEU A 67 27.61 -27.91 38.22
N LYS A 68 27.23 -28.85 37.34
CA LYS A 68 27.47 -30.29 37.56
C LYS A 68 28.96 -30.67 37.46
N THR A 69 29.74 -29.92 36.68
CA THR A 69 31.15 -30.24 36.44
C THR A 69 32.07 -29.77 37.59
N VAL A 70 31.70 -28.72 38.32
CA VAL A 70 32.50 -28.20 39.45
C VAL A 70 32.36 -29.10 40.69
N ASN A 71 31.17 -29.64 40.98
CA ASN A 71 30.95 -30.53 42.14
C ASN A 71 31.65 -31.89 42.02
N ALA A 72 31.94 -32.37 40.81
CA ALA A 72 32.69 -33.62 40.60
C ALA A 72 34.21 -33.48 40.79
N ARG A 73 34.73 -32.25 40.91
CA ARG A 73 36.16 -31.97 41.11
C ARG A 73 36.53 -31.81 42.58
N ILE A 74 35.62 -31.29 43.40
CA ILE A 74 35.85 -31.11 44.85
C ILE A 74 35.82 -32.46 45.60
N LYS A 75 35.03 -33.44 45.16
CA LYS A 75 34.98 -34.79 45.75
C LYS A 75 36.22 -35.67 45.51
N ARG A 76 37.24 -35.20 44.77
CA ARG A 76 38.46 -35.99 44.46
C ARG A 76 39.72 -35.48 45.15
N HIS A 77 39.61 -34.55 46.10
CA HIS A 77 40.77 -33.98 46.78
C HIS A 77 40.70 -33.99 48.31
N ILE A 78 39.75 -34.76 48.88
CA ILE A 78 39.67 -34.99 50.31
C ILE A 78 39.79 -36.50 50.51
N ASP A 79 40.91 -36.86 51.14
CA ASP A 79 41.28 -38.13 51.78
C ASP A 79 41.81 -39.27 50.91
N PRO A 80 43.09 -39.62 51.14
CA PRO A 80 43.36 -40.90 51.80
C PRO A 80 44.49 -40.75 52.83
N TYR A 81 44.22 -40.22 54.02
CA TYR A 81 45.16 -40.28 55.15
C TYR A 81 44.43 -40.14 56.49
N SER A 82 43.65 -41.15 56.87
CA SER A 82 43.08 -41.20 58.24
C SER A 82 43.07 -42.59 58.87
N ASP A 83 43.90 -43.53 58.40
CA ASP A 83 43.84 -44.92 58.88
C ASP A 83 45.14 -45.43 59.52
N ALA A 84 45.96 -44.53 60.07
CA ALA A 84 47.17 -44.93 60.79
C ALA A 84 47.64 -43.86 61.78
N MET A 85 46.93 -43.68 62.90
CA MET A 85 47.51 -43.28 64.19
C MET A 85 46.46 -43.50 65.28
N ASP A 86 46.33 -44.73 65.76
CA ASP A 86 45.71 -44.98 67.06
C ASP A 86 46.53 -46.00 67.83
N SER A 87 47.58 -45.51 68.50
CA SER A 87 48.33 -46.30 69.46
C SER A 87 48.91 -45.40 70.54
N LYS A 88 48.53 -45.74 71.78
CA LYS A 88 49.09 -45.31 73.06
C LYS A 88 48.81 -43.86 73.48
N PHE A 89 47.77 -43.70 74.31
CA PHE A 89 47.87 -42.80 75.45
C PHE A 89 47.39 -43.50 76.72
N GLU A 90 48.24 -43.40 77.74
CA GLU A 90 48.17 -44.07 79.03
C GLU A 90 47.10 -43.48 79.95
N ILE A 91 46.64 -44.35 80.86
CA ILE A 91 45.67 -44.13 81.93
C ILE A 91 46.26 -43.15 82.95
N ILE A 92 45.64 -41.97 83.12
CA ILE A 92 45.96 -41.01 84.18
C ILE A 92 44.66 -40.65 84.94
N ASP A 93 44.81 -40.58 86.26
CA ASP A 93 43.84 -40.42 87.35
C ASP A 93 42.50 -39.70 87.06
N ASN A 94 41.44 -40.38 87.49
CA ASN A 94 40.05 -40.24 87.04
C ASN A 94 39.22 -39.13 87.74
N ASP A 95 39.80 -38.35 88.66
CA ASP A 95 39.03 -37.47 89.57
C ASP A 95 39.23 -35.95 89.32
N LYS A 96 40.41 -35.52 88.83
CA LYS A 96 40.62 -34.12 88.37
C LYS A 96 40.22 -33.90 86.90
N THR A 97 40.08 -34.98 86.15
CA THR A 97 39.62 -34.98 84.75
C THR A 97 38.13 -34.69 84.64
N GLN A 98 37.32 -35.09 85.62
CA GLN A 98 35.87 -34.80 85.65
C GLN A 98 35.57 -33.29 85.71
N GLU A 99 36.31 -32.53 86.51
CA GLU A 99 36.11 -31.08 86.67
C GLU A 99 36.63 -30.28 85.45
N ILE A 100 37.75 -30.70 84.86
CA ILE A 100 38.28 -30.12 83.61
C ILE A 100 37.34 -30.40 82.43
N VAL A 101 36.77 -31.61 82.35
CA VAL A 101 35.78 -31.97 81.32
C VAL A 101 34.51 -31.14 81.45
N PHE A 102 34.05 -30.87 82.68
CA PHE A 102 32.86 -30.03 82.92
C PHE A 102 33.08 -28.56 82.56
N LEU A 103 34.22 -27.96 82.96
CA LEU A 103 34.55 -26.58 82.59
C LEU A 103 34.73 -26.42 81.07
N ARG A 104 35.34 -27.41 80.41
CA ARG A 104 35.49 -27.43 78.94
C ARG A 104 34.14 -27.52 78.24
N GLN A 105 33.24 -28.41 78.70
CA GLN A 105 31.86 -28.49 78.19
C GLN A 105 31.09 -27.17 78.39
N SER A 106 31.33 -26.45 79.49
CA SER A 106 30.66 -25.16 79.73
C SER A 106 31.15 -24.06 78.77
N HIS A 107 32.45 -24.05 78.44
CA HIS A 107 33.03 -23.13 77.46
C HIS A 107 32.56 -23.45 76.04
N ASP A 108 32.54 -24.73 75.67
CA ASP A 108 32.05 -25.19 74.36
C ASP A 108 30.58 -24.79 74.15
N LEU A 109 29.75 -24.82 75.21
CA LEU A 109 28.37 -24.34 75.18
C LEU A 109 28.24 -22.82 75.03
N ALA A 110 29.15 -22.05 75.64
CA ALA A 110 29.18 -20.59 75.50
C ALA A 110 29.59 -20.18 74.07
N ASP A 111 30.60 -20.84 73.51
CA ASP A 111 31.08 -20.61 72.15
C ASP A 111 30.03 -21.01 71.10
N LEU A 112 29.31 -22.12 71.32
CA LEU A 112 28.16 -22.51 70.50
C LEU A 112 27.06 -21.43 70.47
N LYS A 113 26.72 -20.86 71.63
CA LYS A 113 25.73 -19.77 71.70
C LYS A 113 26.23 -18.51 70.99
N ILE A 114 27.51 -18.18 71.11
CA ILE A 114 28.11 -17.04 70.40
C ILE A 114 28.01 -17.24 68.89
N LEU A 115 28.37 -18.43 68.38
CA LEU A 115 28.25 -18.76 66.96
C LEU A 115 26.81 -18.72 66.46
N GLU A 116 25.85 -19.22 67.25
CA GLU A 116 24.43 -19.14 66.92
C GLU A 116 23.94 -17.69 66.82
N THR A 117 24.34 -16.82 67.75
CA THR A 117 23.99 -15.39 67.69
C THR A 117 24.64 -14.67 66.51
N GLN A 118 25.87 -15.02 66.14
CA GLN A 118 26.53 -14.47 64.95
C GLN A 118 25.81 -14.90 63.68
N ALA A 119 25.45 -16.17 63.55
CA ALA A 119 24.68 -16.68 62.41
C ALA A 119 23.32 -16.00 62.29
N ALA A 120 22.63 -15.75 63.41
CA ALA A 120 21.36 -15.03 63.45
C ALA A 120 21.51 -13.56 62.99
N ASN A 121 22.57 -12.87 63.44
CA ASN A 121 22.86 -11.50 63.04
C ASN A 121 23.20 -11.39 61.55
N GLU A 122 23.98 -12.34 61.01
CA GLU A 122 24.26 -12.40 59.57
C GLU A 122 22.99 -12.65 58.74
N ALA A 123 22.08 -13.50 59.21
CA ALA A 123 20.80 -13.74 58.56
C ALA A 123 19.93 -12.47 58.53
N LEU A 124 19.87 -11.73 59.64
CA LEU A 124 19.17 -10.45 59.72
C LEU A 124 19.78 -9.40 58.78
N GLN A 125 21.11 -9.33 58.69
CA GLN A 125 21.78 -8.40 57.78
C GLN A 125 21.46 -8.71 56.32
N LYS A 126 21.43 -10.00 55.94
CA LYS A 126 21.05 -10.45 54.58
C LYS A 126 19.60 -10.08 54.24
N GLU A 127 18.66 -10.24 55.16
CA GLU A 127 17.27 -9.81 54.98
C GLU A 127 17.16 -8.29 54.82
N LEU A 128 17.93 -7.53 55.62
CA LEU A 128 17.92 -6.07 55.56
C LEU A 128 18.49 -5.53 54.24
N ASP A 129 19.54 -6.14 53.71
CA ASP A 129 20.09 -5.80 52.39
C ASP A 129 19.15 -6.21 51.25
N LYS A 130 18.43 -7.33 51.40
CA LYS A 130 17.37 -7.75 50.47
C LYS A 130 16.20 -6.75 50.47
N LEU A 131 15.77 -6.26 51.62
CA LEU A 131 14.72 -5.23 51.71
C LEU A 131 15.17 -3.89 51.13
N LYS A 132 16.43 -3.47 51.39
CA LYS A 132 17.00 -2.26 50.79
C LYS A 132 17.07 -2.34 49.26
N SER A 133 17.50 -3.48 48.71
CA SER A 133 17.54 -3.68 47.26
C SER A 133 16.14 -3.71 46.63
N ALA A 134 15.15 -4.30 47.30
CA ALA A 134 13.75 -4.25 46.88
C ALA A 134 13.18 -2.82 46.90
N ALA A 135 13.48 -2.03 47.93
CA ALA A 135 13.08 -0.63 48.01
C ALA A 135 13.74 0.23 46.91
N ALA A 136 15.02 -0.02 46.61
CA ALA A 136 15.73 0.64 45.51
C ALA A 136 15.14 0.29 44.13
N ALA A 137 14.71 -0.96 43.93
CA ALA A 137 14.02 -1.37 42.72
C ALA A 137 12.66 -0.67 42.56
N GLY A 138 11.89 -0.53 43.63
CA GLY A 138 10.64 0.23 43.64
C GLY A 138 10.83 1.72 43.30
N ALA A 139 11.89 2.34 43.84
CA ALA A 139 12.22 3.74 43.55
C ALA A 139 12.59 3.95 42.07
N ARG A 140 13.32 3.02 41.44
CA ARG A 140 13.63 3.06 40.01
C ARG A 140 12.36 2.98 39.15
N PHE A 141 11.44 2.10 39.53
CA PHE A 141 10.15 1.97 38.83
C PHE A 141 9.31 3.25 38.91
N ALA A 142 9.35 3.94 40.06
CA ALA A 142 8.69 5.24 40.22
C ALA A 142 9.33 6.34 39.36
N GLN A 143 10.66 6.34 39.21
CA GLN A 143 11.36 7.29 38.34
C GLN A 143 11.06 7.06 36.86
N GLU A 144 10.92 5.81 36.41
CA GLU A 144 10.62 5.47 35.02
C GLU A 144 9.15 5.74 34.64
N LYS A 145 8.23 5.68 35.60
CA LYS A 145 6.81 5.95 35.35
C LYS A 145 6.52 7.41 34.96
N ASN A 146 7.27 8.37 35.51
CA ASN A 146 7.03 9.80 35.26
C ASN A 146 7.26 10.23 33.79
N PRO A 147 8.36 9.89 33.11
CA PRO A 147 8.55 10.26 31.69
C PRO A 147 7.54 9.56 30.77
N LEU A 148 7.14 8.32 31.11
CA LEU A 148 6.10 7.59 30.37
C LEU A 148 4.73 8.29 30.41
N LEU A 149 4.37 8.89 31.55
CA LEU A 149 3.15 9.68 31.66
C LEU A 149 3.21 10.96 30.82
N GLU A 150 4.37 11.64 30.82
CA GLU A 150 4.56 12.86 30.00
C GLU A 150 4.51 12.55 28.49
N GLU A 151 5.09 11.42 28.06
CA GLU A 151 5.03 10.99 26.65
C GLU A 151 3.60 10.61 26.23
N LEU A 152 2.83 9.97 27.11
CA LEU A 152 1.44 9.62 26.87
C LEU A 152 0.56 10.87 26.68
N GLU A 153 0.74 11.90 27.51
CA GLU A 153 0.02 13.17 27.37
C GLU A 153 0.38 13.90 26.06
N LYS A 154 1.67 13.92 25.69
CA LYS A 154 2.11 14.49 24.39
C LYS A 154 1.50 13.76 23.20
N ALA A 155 1.44 12.41 23.25
CA ALA A 155 0.83 11.61 22.19
C ALA A 155 -0.69 11.85 22.10
N GLN A 156 -1.38 12.00 23.23
CA GLN A 156 -2.81 12.33 23.25
C GLN A 156 -3.09 13.73 22.69
N ALA A 157 -2.29 14.73 23.05
CA ALA A 157 -2.39 16.07 22.50
C ALA A 157 -2.17 16.09 20.97
N ALA A 158 -1.14 15.38 20.48
CA ALA A 158 -0.88 15.25 19.05
C ALA A 158 -2.07 14.60 18.31
N ASN A 159 -2.64 13.51 18.83
CA ASN A 159 -3.82 12.87 18.27
C ASN A 159 -5.06 13.78 18.25
N ALA A 160 -5.26 14.58 19.30
CA ALA A 160 -6.35 15.57 19.34
C ALA A 160 -6.21 16.62 18.23
N THR A 161 -4.99 17.10 17.97
CA THR A 161 -4.74 18.05 16.85
C THR A 161 -4.97 17.42 15.48
N LEU A 162 -4.57 16.16 15.28
CA LEU A 162 -4.82 15.43 14.03
C LEU A 162 -6.31 15.22 13.79
N ARG A 163 -7.07 14.84 14.83
CA ARG A 163 -8.54 14.71 14.74
C ARG A 163 -9.21 16.02 14.35
N LYS A 164 -8.80 17.16 14.94
CA LYS A 164 -9.30 18.49 14.55
C LYS A 164 -8.99 18.82 13.09
N LYS A 165 -7.79 18.47 12.59
CA LYS A 165 -7.42 18.68 11.18
C LYS A 165 -8.25 17.81 10.23
N VAL A 166 -8.44 16.54 10.56
CA VAL A 166 -9.28 15.63 9.75
C VAL A 166 -10.72 16.13 9.72
N GLN A 167 -11.26 16.58 10.85
CA GLN A 167 -12.62 17.11 10.91
C GLN A 167 -12.76 18.42 10.11
N ALA A 168 -11.80 19.35 10.23
CA ALA A 168 -11.79 20.58 9.43
C ALA A 168 -11.67 20.33 7.92
N LEU A 169 -10.99 19.26 7.50
CA LEU A 169 -10.94 18.84 6.08
C LEU A 169 -12.26 18.21 5.64
N ALA A 170 -12.87 17.38 6.48
CA ALA A 170 -14.18 16.79 6.21
C ALA A 170 -15.29 17.86 6.10
N ASP A 171 -15.26 18.89 6.95
CA ASP A 171 -16.20 20.01 6.90
C ASP A 171 -16.00 20.85 5.64
N LYS A 172 -14.75 21.08 5.21
CA LYS A 172 -14.46 21.73 3.93
C LYS A 172 -14.96 20.93 2.73
N GLN A 173 -14.87 19.60 2.77
CA GLN A 173 -15.44 18.73 1.73
C GLN A 173 -16.97 18.79 1.73
N ARG A 174 -17.60 18.76 2.90
CA ARG A 174 -19.07 18.89 3.02
C ARG A 174 -19.61 20.22 2.48
N ILE A 175 -18.92 21.34 2.76
CA ILE A 175 -19.34 22.65 2.23
C ILE A 175 -19.24 22.66 0.70
N HIS A 176 -18.17 22.07 0.14
CA HIS A 176 -18.05 21.93 -1.31
C HIS A 176 -19.18 21.09 -1.90
N ASP A 177 -19.59 20.00 -1.24
CA ASP A 177 -20.66 19.12 -1.73
C ASP A 177 -22.07 19.74 -1.60
N VAL A 178 -22.31 20.59 -0.59
CA VAL A 178 -23.65 21.18 -0.34
C VAL A 178 -23.90 22.45 -1.18
N ASP A 179 -22.88 23.25 -1.47
CA ASP A 179 -23.02 24.43 -2.36
C ASP A 179 -22.95 24.06 -3.86
N SER A 180 -22.62 22.82 -4.21
CA SER A 180 -22.66 22.32 -5.59
C SER A 180 -24.09 22.13 -6.15
N ASP A 181 -25.14 22.34 -5.33
CA ASP A 181 -26.54 22.21 -5.74
C ASP A 181 -27.05 23.45 -6.51
N VAL A 182 -26.24 24.50 -6.62
CA VAL A 182 -26.46 25.55 -7.60
C VAL A 182 -25.99 25.00 -8.95
N ASN A 183 -26.94 24.55 -9.78
CA ASN A 183 -26.79 24.11 -11.18
C ASN A 183 -26.08 25.15 -12.07
N GLU A 184 -24.79 25.40 -11.83
CA GLU A 184 -23.93 26.04 -12.81
C GLU A 184 -23.69 25.03 -13.92
N ASN A 185 -24.60 25.04 -14.89
CA ASN A 185 -24.43 24.29 -16.12
C ASN A 185 -23.09 24.70 -16.74
N VAL A 186 -22.16 23.76 -16.84
CA VAL A 186 -20.85 23.98 -17.43
C VAL A 186 -21.04 24.17 -18.93
N PRO A 187 -20.78 25.37 -19.47
CA PRO A 187 -21.00 25.64 -20.89
C PRO A 187 -20.01 24.83 -21.73
N ARG A 188 -20.41 24.55 -22.98
CA ARG A 188 -19.55 23.81 -23.90
C ARG A 188 -18.30 24.64 -24.25
N PRO A 189 -17.08 24.09 -24.12
CA PRO A 189 -15.86 24.79 -24.51
C PRO A 189 -15.81 24.99 -26.04
N ALA A 190 -15.18 26.09 -26.47
CA ALA A 190 -15.07 26.41 -27.88
C ALA A 190 -14.17 25.40 -28.64
N GLY A 191 -14.65 24.92 -29.79
CA GLY A 191 -13.90 24.05 -30.70
C GLY A 191 -14.33 22.59 -30.68
N SER A 192 -13.42 21.71 -31.07
CA SER A 192 -13.66 20.26 -31.20
C SER A 192 -12.79 19.45 -30.26
N ALA A 193 -13.37 18.41 -29.64
CA ALA A 193 -12.67 17.54 -28.71
C ALA A 193 -11.46 16.86 -29.35
N GLY A 194 -10.32 16.90 -28.66
CA GLY A 194 -9.04 16.35 -29.12
C GLY A 194 -8.22 17.29 -30.01
N ASN A 195 -8.82 18.36 -30.54
CA ASN A 195 -8.09 19.39 -31.28
C ASN A 195 -7.88 20.66 -30.43
N ASN A 196 -8.96 21.19 -29.85
CA ASN A 196 -8.94 22.46 -29.10
C ASN A 196 -8.95 22.26 -27.59
N PHE A 197 -9.62 21.20 -27.13
CA PHE A 197 -9.75 20.91 -25.71
C PHE A 197 -9.70 19.40 -25.44
N ASN A 198 -9.44 19.03 -24.19
CA ASN A 198 -9.47 17.65 -23.73
C ASN A 198 -10.72 17.43 -22.88
N ILE A 199 -11.62 16.54 -23.33
CA ILE A 199 -12.90 16.24 -22.66
C ILE A 199 -12.68 15.96 -21.16
N GLN A 200 -11.68 15.16 -20.80
CA GLN A 200 -11.42 14.79 -19.41
C GLN A 200 -11.08 16.01 -18.54
N ASN A 201 -10.31 16.97 -19.07
CA ASN A 201 -9.90 18.16 -18.33
C ASN A 201 -11.07 19.14 -18.17
N GLU A 202 -11.85 19.33 -19.23
CA GLU A 202 -13.03 20.21 -19.24
C GLU A 202 -14.17 19.68 -18.38
N MET A 203 -14.24 18.34 -18.18
CA MET A 203 -15.12 17.72 -17.20
C MET A 203 -14.61 17.82 -15.75
N GLY A 204 -13.45 18.43 -15.52
CA GLY A 204 -12.83 18.48 -14.19
C GLY A 204 -12.27 17.15 -13.68
N LEU A 205 -12.19 16.12 -14.54
CA LEU A 205 -11.78 14.75 -14.16
C LEU A 205 -10.31 14.42 -14.47
N GLY A 206 -9.48 15.45 -14.68
CA GLY A 206 -8.08 15.30 -15.09
C GLY A 206 -7.06 15.32 -13.95
N GLY A 207 -7.47 15.63 -12.72
CA GLY A 207 -6.57 15.96 -11.60
C GLY A 207 -6.00 14.74 -10.87
N ASN A 208 -6.87 13.83 -10.42
CA ASN A 208 -6.49 12.72 -9.54
C ASN A 208 -6.63 11.34 -10.20
N THR A 209 -6.03 10.32 -9.58
CA THR A 209 -6.19 8.91 -10.00
C THR A 209 -7.65 8.47 -9.94
N ASN A 210 -8.36 8.84 -8.88
CA ASN A 210 -9.79 8.52 -8.70
C ASN A 210 -10.65 9.15 -9.81
N ASP A 211 -10.38 10.41 -10.14
CA ASP A 211 -11.11 11.13 -11.20
C ASP A 211 -10.87 10.48 -12.57
N ARG A 212 -9.64 10.02 -12.83
CA ARG A 212 -9.31 9.24 -14.01
C ARG A 212 -10.09 7.92 -14.06
N GLU A 213 -10.20 7.21 -12.94
CA GLU A 213 -10.99 5.98 -12.87
C GLU A 213 -12.47 6.23 -13.11
N GLN A 214 -13.03 7.31 -12.54
CA GLN A 214 -14.40 7.75 -12.78
C GLN A 214 -14.64 8.09 -14.25
N TYR A 215 -13.74 8.85 -14.88
CA TYR A 215 -13.79 9.16 -16.30
C TYR A 215 -13.79 7.88 -17.17
N LEU A 216 -12.91 6.92 -16.86
CA LEU A 216 -12.88 5.63 -17.56
C LEU A 216 -14.16 4.81 -17.35
N ALA A 217 -14.76 4.86 -16.16
CA ALA A 217 -16.04 4.21 -15.89
C ALA A 217 -17.17 4.81 -16.74
N ILE A 218 -17.25 6.15 -16.80
CA ILE A 218 -18.20 6.86 -17.65
C ILE A 218 -18.00 6.47 -19.12
N MET A 219 -16.76 6.49 -19.62
CA MET A 219 -16.46 6.10 -21.00
C MET A 219 -16.93 4.69 -21.34
N ARG A 220 -16.65 3.70 -20.47
CA ARG A 220 -17.11 2.31 -20.68
C ARG A 220 -18.62 2.25 -20.77
N ASN A 221 -19.32 2.89 -19.84
CA ASN A 221 -20.78 2.93 -19.82
C ASN A 221 -21.35 3.65 -21.05
N MET A 222 -20.71 4.71 -21.55
CA MET A 222 -21.14 5.37 -22.79
C MET A 222 -21.03 4.44 -24.00
N HIS A 223 -20.02 3.58 -24.06
CA HIS A 223 -19.91 2.58 -25.13
C HIS A 223 -21.06 1.56 -25.05
N ASP A 224 -21.35 1.06 -23.85
CA ASP A 224 -22.42 0.09 -23.63
C ASP A 224 -23.80 0.71 -23.95
N LEU A 225 -24.03 1.96 -23.51
CA LEU A 225 -25.25 2.70 -23.82
C LEU A 225 -25.40 2.98 -25.31
N THR A 226 -24.30 3.26 -26.03
CA THR A 226 -24.33 3.43 -27.49
C THR A 226 -24.85 2.15 -28.18
N HIS A 227 -24.44 0.98 -27.69
CA HIS A 227 -24.93 -0.31 -28.17
C HIS A 227 -26.38 -0.57 -27.77
N GLN A 228 -26.75 -0.31 -26.51
CA GLN A 228 -28.11 -0.51 -26.01
C GLN A 228 -29.13 0.38 -26.72
N ALA A 229 -28.76 1.62 -27.04
CA ALA A 229 -29.57 2.55 -27.81
C ALA A 229 -29.64 2.21 -29.31
N SER A 230 -28.99 1.11 -29.74
CA SER A 230 -28.95 0.67 -31.15
C SER A 230 -28.46 1.75 -32.11
N ILE A 231 -27.52 2.60 -31.65
CA ILE A 231 -26.95 3.64 -32.49
C ILE A 231 -26.00 3.00 -33.49
N ASN A 232 -26.28 3.20 -34.78
CA ASN A 232 -25.43 2.68 -35.84
C ASN A 232 -24.08 3.41 -35.84
N TRP A 233 -23.03 2.73 -35.36
CA TRP A 233 -21.67 3.26 -35.30
C TRP A 233 -21.03 3.40 -36.69
N GLU A 234 -21.56 2.80 -37.75
CA GLU A 234 -21.02 2.92 -39.10
C GLU A 234 -21.27 4.31 -39.70
N GLN A 235 -22.37 4.94 -39.28
CA GLN A 235 -22.79 6.25 -39.75
C GLN A 235 -22.15 7.39 -38.93
N PRO A 236 -21.96 8.58 -39.51
CA PRO A 236 -21.58 9.76 -38.75
C PRO A 236 -22.64 10.14 -37.71
N TRP A 237 -22.21 10.63 -36.54
CA TRP A 237 -23.09 11.06 -35.45
C TRP A 237 -24.19 12.06 -35.87
N ALA A 238 -23.90 12.92 -36.86
CA ALA A 238 -24.87 13.87 -37.41
C ALA A 238 -26.10 13.18 -38.03
N LYS A 239 -25.95 11.94 -38.54
CA LYS A 239 -27.03 11.17 -39.17
C LYS A 239 -27.81 10.27 -38.18
N THR A 240 -27.36 10.16 -36.93
CA THR A 240 -28.05 9.37 -35.91
C THR A 240 -29.42 9.99 -35.61
N PRO A 241 -30.51 9.20 -35.56
CA PRO A 241 -31.86 9.71 -35.31
C PRO A 241 -31.96 10.39 -33.94
N ALA A 242 -32.69 11.50 -33.86
CA ALA A 242 -32.82 12.31 -32.64
C ALA A 242 -33.35 11.50 -31.45
N GLY A 243 -34.39 10.68 -31.65
CA GLY A 243 -34.96 9.85 -30.58
C GLY A 243 -34.00 8.82 -29.98
N ALA A 244 -32.98 8.37 -30.72
CA ALA A 244 -31.94 7.49 -30.15
C ALA A 244 -30.93 8.29 -29.30
N LYS A 245 -30.63 9.53 -29.70
CA LYS A 245 -29.78 10.45 -28.92
C LYS A 245 -30.44 10.80 -27.59
N GLU A 246 -31.72 11.15 -27.62
CA GLU A 246 -32.50 11.49 -26.43
C GLU A 246 -32.53 10.34 -25.41
N LYS A 247 -32.82 9.12 -25.87
CA LYS A 247 -32.77 7.92 -25.01
C LYS A 247 -31.39 7.69 -24.41
N LEU A 248 -30.32 7.85 -25.22
CA LEU A 248 -28.95 7.72 -24.73
C LEU A 248 -28.66 8.75 -23.64
N PHE A 249 -29.02 10.01 -23.85
CA PHE A 249 -28.78 11.09 -22.89
C PHE A 249 -29.57 10.90 -21.59
N ALA A 250 -30.84 10.52 -21.67
CA ALA A 250 -31.67 10.25 -20.49
C ALA A 250 -31.04 9.16 -19.61
N VAL A 251 -30.70 8.01 -20.19
CA VAL A 251 -30.09 6.90 -19.42
C VAL A 251 -28.68 7.24 -18.94
N ALA A 252 -27.91 8.02 -19.70
CA ALA A 252 -26.59 8.48 -19.28
C ALA A 252 -26.66 9.37 -18.03
N ARG A 253 -27.59 10.31 -17.98
CA ARG A 253 -27.83 11.18 -16.82
C ARG A 253 -28.29 10.41 -15.58
N GLU A 254 -29.08 9.36 -15.77
CA GLU A 254 -29.51 8.47 -14.68
C GLU A 254 -28.34 7.67 -14.09
N ARG A 255 -27.49 7.08 -14.96
CA ARG A 255 -26.34 6.27 -14.51
C ARG A 255 -25.20 7.09 -13.92
N HIS A 256 -24.99 8.30 -14.44
CA HIS A 256 -23.90 9.18 -14.03
C HIS A 256 -24.45 10.59 -13.76
N PRO A 257 -24.86 10.88 -12.51
CA PRO A 257 -25.42 12.17 -12.15
C PRO A 257 -24.54 13.36 -12.51
N ILE A 258 -23.20 13.20 -12.48
CA ILE A 258 -22.23 14.23 -12.90
C ILE A 258 -22.49 14.75 -14.32
N LEU A 259 -23.06 13.93 -15.21
CA LEU A 259 -23.34 14.33 -16.59
C LEU A 259 -24.48 15.35 -16.70
N LYS A 260 -25.33 15.49 -15.68
CA LYS A 260 -26.44 16.46 -15.65
C LYS A 260 -25.95 17.91 -15.60
N HIS A 261 -24.73 18.15 -15.12
CA HIS A 261 -24.17 19.49 -14.97
C HIS A 261 -23.65 20.10 -16.28
N TYR A 262 -23.59 19.35 -17.39
CA TYR A 262 -23.07 19.88 -18.66
C TYR A 262 -24.19 20.40 -19.54
N GLU A 263 -24.07 21.64 -19.99
CA GLU A 263 -25.08 22.28 -20.81
C GLU A 263 -25.33 21.48 -22.10
N ASN A 264 -26.60 21.19 -22.40
CA ASN A 264 -27.01 20.43 -23.60
C ASN A 264 -26.31 19.07 -23.74
N ASP A 265 -25.90 18.44 -22.63
CA ASP A 265 -25.21 17.14 -22.60
C ASP A 265 -23.93 17.10 -23.48
N TRP A 266 -23.24 18.24 -23.64
CA TRP A 266 -22.10 18.32 -24.56
C TRP A 266 -21.01 17.28 -24.24
N ALA A 267 -20.79 16.99 -22.96
CA ALA A 267 -19.79 16.02 -22.51
C ALA A 267 -20.16 14.60 -22.99
N THR A 268 -21.41 14.20 -22.79
CA THR A 268 -21.94 12.91 -23.26
C THR A 268 -21.87 12.81 -24.78
N GLU A 269 -22.26 13.87 -25.49
CA GLU A 269 -22.21 13.92 -26.95
C GLU A 269 -20.78 13.72 -27.48
N GLU A 270 -19.79 14.43 -26.92
CA GLU A 270 -18.39 14.34 -27.36
C GLU A 270 -17.76 12.98 -27.05
N LEU A 271 -18.10 12.34 -25.91
CA LEU A 271 -17.66 10.97 -25.59
C LEU A 271 -18.18 9.96 -26.61
N VAL A 272 -19.47 10.03 -26.96
CA VAL A 272 -20.08 9.12 -27.95
C VAL A 272 -19.55 9.38 -29.36
N LYS A 273 -19.38 10.66 -29.75
CA LYS A 273 -18.71 11.03 -31.02
C LYS A 273 -17.31 10.43 -31.10
N GLN A 274 -16.52 10.53 -30.03
CA GLN A 274 -15.17 9.97 -29.96
C GLN A 274 -15.21 8.45 -30.15
N TYR A 275 -16.12 7.75 -29.47
CA TYR A 275 -16.30 6.31 -29.60
C TYR A 275 -16.64 5.88 -31.04
N ILE A 276 -17.67 6.49 -31.64
CA ILE A 276 -18.13 6.19 -33.00
C ILE A 276 -17.01 6.48 -34.01
N LYS A 277 -16.32 7.63 -33.88
CA LYS A 277 -15.16 7.98 -34.73
C LYS A 277 -14.08 6.89 -34.66
N ASN A 278 -13.74 6.43 -33.46
CA ASN A 278 -12.72 5.42 -33.24
C ASN A 278 -13.14 4.05 -33.82
N LYS A 279 -14.38 3.61 -33.59
CA LYS A 279 -14.93 2.38 -34.16
C LYS A 279 -14.96 2.40 -35.68
N ARG A 280 -15.40 3.50 -36.30
CA ARG A 280 -15.36 3.67 -37.76
C ARG A 280 -13.95 3.63 -38.31
N CYS A 281 -13.02 4.36 -37.70
CA CYS A 281 -11.61 4.34 -38.09
C CYS A 281 -11.04 2.92 -38.04
N HIS A 282 -11.37 2.16 -37.00
CA HIS A 282 -11.00 0.76 -36.90
C HIS A 282 -11.64 -0.10 -38.00
N GLY A 283 -12.94 0.07 -38.25
CA GLY A 283 -13.68 -0.62 -39.31
C GLY A 283 -13.08 -0.41 -40.70
N TYR A 284 -12.75 0.82 -41.06
CA TYR A 284 -12.07 1.14 -42.32
C TYR A 284 -10.66 0.53 -42.41
N ARG A 285 -9.93 0.46 -41.28
CA ARG A 285 -8.59 -0.13 -41.26
C ARG A 285 -8.63 -1.65 -41.42
N LYS A 286 -9.67 -2.30 -40.89
CA LYS A 286 -9.88 -3.75 -41.00
C LYS A 286 -10.59 -4.16 -42.29
N GLY A 287 -11.19 -3.22 -43.02
CA GLY A 287 -11.94 -3.49 -44.24
C GLY A 287 -13.38 -3.96 -44.01
N PHE A 288 -13.89 -3.86 -42.76
CA PHE A 288 -15.30 -4.16 -42.46
C PHE A 288 -16.25 -3.10 -43.03
N LEU A 289 -15.74 -1.87 -43.18
CA LEU A 289 -16.48 -0.76 -43.77
C LEU A 289 -15.83 -0.34 -45.08
N GLU A 290 -16.67 -0.14 -46.10
CA GLU A 290 -16.24 0.47 -47.34
C GLU A 290 -15.92 1.94 -47.09
N ARG A 291 -14.73 2.35 -47.54
CA ARG A 291 -14.31 3.74 -47.42
C ARG A 291 -15.16 4.57 -48.39
N PRO A 292 -15.74 5.70 -47.97
CA PRO A 292 -16.44 6.59 -48.88
C PRO A 292 -15.54 7.01 -50.06
N ALA A 293 -16.06 6.98 -51.29
CA ALA A 293 -15.33 7.27 -52.52
C ALA A 293 -14.56 8.61 -52.48
N GLN A 294 -15.11 9.59 -51.76
CA GLN A 294 -14.44 10.87 -51.52
C GLN A 294 -13.04 10.75 -50.90
N TYR A 295 -12.70 9.63 -50.25
CA TYR A 295 -11.39 9.38 -49.63
C TYR A 295 -10.52 8.36 -50.40
N ASP A 296 -10.91 7.95 -51.60
CA ASP A 296 -10.13 7.02 -52.41
C ASP A 296 -8.77 7.60 -52.81
N TYR A 297 -8.70 8.92 -52.97
CA TYR A 297 -7.43 9.63 -53.20
C TYR A 297 -6.42 9.42 -52.07
N LEU A 298 -6.86 9.15 -50.83
CA LEU A 298 -5.95 8.81 -49.74
C LEU A 298 -5.34 7.42 -49.91
N LYS A 299 -6.08 6.47 -50.50
CA LYS A 299 -5.56 5.13 -50.83
C LYS A 299 -4.51 5.23 -51.92
N THR A 300 -4.81 5.95 -53.01
CA THR A 300 -3.84 6.17 -54.10
C THR A 300 -2.60 6.93 -53.62
N ASN A 301 -2.76 7.96 -52.77
CA ASN A 301 -1.63 8.66 -52.16
C ASN A 301 -0.83 7.79 -51.19
N SER A 302 -1.48 6.91 -50.44
CA SER A 302 -0.78 5.97 -49.56
C SER A 302 -0.02 4.90 -50.34
N ALA A 303 -0.56 4.43 -51.47
CA ALA A 303 0.10 3.47 -52.36
C ALA A 303 1.30 4.10 -53.10
N LYS A 304 1.19 5.39 -53.46
CA LYS A 304 2.31 6.17 -54.04
C LYS A 304 3.41 6.46 -53.02
N ARG A 305 3.14 6.35 -51.72
CA ARG A 305 4.15 6.56 -50.67
C ARG A 305 4.96 5.29 -50.50
N ASN A 306 6.25 5.36 -50.83
CA ASN A 306 7.20 4.29 -50.51
C ASN A 306 7.30 4.12 -48.99
N PRO A 307 6.85 3.00 -48.38
CA PRO A 307 6.93 2.80 -46.93
C PRO A 307 8.37 2.74 -46.44
N SER A 308 9.30 2.34 -47.32
CA SER A 308 10.75 2.29 -47.07
C SER A 308 11.44 3.64 -47.21
N ALA A 309 10.79 4.65 -47.82
CA ALA A 309 11.39 5.96 -47.91
C ALA A 309 11.38 6.63 -46.53
N PRO A 310 12.50 7.22 -46.08
CA PRO A 310 12.54 7.92 -44.81
C PRO A 310 11.46 9.01 -44.81
N ARG A 311 10.66 9.07 -43.73
CA ARG A 311 9.50 9.96 -43.58
C ARG A 311 9.93 11.45 -43.59
N GLY A 312 10.19 11.99 -44.78
CA GLY A 312 10.59 13.37 -45.01
C GLY A 312 11.95 13.78 -44.42
N PRO A 313 12.53 14.88 -44.92
CA PRO A 313 13.83 15.39 -44.46
C PRO A 313 13.82 15.70 -42.96
N ARG A 314 12.67 16.08 -42.37
CA ARG A 314 12.57 16.39 -40.93
C ARG A 314 12.83 15.21 -40.01
N VAL A 315 12.40 14.00 -40.36
CA VAL A 315 12.66 12.81 -39.52
C VAL A 315 14.11 12.37 -39.68
N ALA A 316 14.66 12.44 -40.89
CA ALA A 316 16.07 12.21 -41.14
C ALA A 316 16.96 13.19 -40.34
N VAL A 317 16.62 14.48 -40.34
CA VAL A 317 17.31 15.53 -39.54
C VAL A 317 17.16 15.27 -38.03
N ARG A 318 15.99 14.83 -37.55
CA ARG A 318 15.80 14.49 -36.13
C ARG A 318 16.61 13.25 -35.72
N GLN A 319 16.66 12.24 -36.58
CA GLN A 319 17.43 11.03 -36.32
C GLN A 319 18.94 11.33 -36.37
N SER A 320 19.41 12.10 -37.35
CA SER A 320 20.80 12.52 -37.43
C SER A 320 21.20 13.38 -36.24
N LYS A 321 20.34 14.31 -35.81
CA LYS A 321 20.56 15.11 -34.58
C LYS A 321 20.64 14.23 -33.33
N LYS A 322 19.73 13.26 -33.15
CA LYS A 322 19.80 12.30 -32.03
C LYS A 322 21.05 11.44 -32.05
N VAL A 323 21.49 11.00 -33.22
CA VAL A 323 22.74 10.24 -33.39
C VAL A 323 23.95 11.13 -33.06
N ALA A 324 23.94 12.38 -33.51
CA ALA A 324 24.98 13.36 -33.20
C ALA A 324 25.03 13.68 -31.69
N GLU A 325 23.90 13.90 -31.04
CA GLU A 325 23.79 14.12 -29.58
C GLU A 325 24.29 12.90 -28.80
N LYS A 326 23.91 11.68 -29.20
CA LYS A 326 24.43 10.44 -28.56
C LYS A 326 25.94 10.30 -28.74
N LYS A 327 26.47 10.56 -29.94
CA LYS A 327 27.92 10.53 -30.20
C LYS A 327 28.66 11.61 -29.39
N ALA A 328 28.09 12.81 -29.26
CA ALA A 328 28.65 13.89 -28.44
C ALA A 328 28.65 13.50 -26.95
N ALA A 329 27.55 12.96 -26.43
CA ALA A 329 27.45 12.48 -25.05
C ALA A 329 28.44 11.34 -24.74
N ALA A 330 28.64 10.41 -25.68
CA ALA A 330 29.62 9.33 -25.54
C ALA A 330 31.06 9.87 -25.50
N LYS A 331 31.41 10.84 -26.36
CA LYS A 331 32.72 11.51 -26.34
C LYS A 331 32.97 12.29 -25.04
N ALA A 332 31.95 12.95 -24.50
CA ALA A 332 32.06 13.66 -23.23
C ALA A 332 32.37 12.71 -22.05
N LYS A 333 31.70 11.55 -22.00
CA LYS A 333 31.94 10.53 -20.97
C LYS A 333 33.30 9.82 -21.09
N GLY A 334 33.83 9.68 -22.30
CA GLY A 334 35.16 9.09 -22.52
C GLY A 334 36.30 9.96 -21.98
N LYS A 335 36.19 11.29 -22.12
CA LYS A 335 37.22 12.23 -21.63
C LYS A 335 37.30 12.32 -20.10
N SER A 336 36.19 12.18 -19.39
CA SER A 336 36.20 12.21 -17.92
C SER A 336 36.84 10.96 -17.31
N LYS A 337 36.65 9.77 -17.91
CA LYS A 337 37.33 8.54 -17.46
C LYS A 337 38.85 8.56 -17.71
N ALA A 338 39.31 9.17 -18.80
CA ALA A 338 40.73 9.29 -19.09
C ALA A 338 41.46 10.21 -18.08
N LYS A 339 40.81 11.30 -17.64
CA LYS A 339 41.40 12.24 -16.67
C LYS A 339 41.41 11.71 -15.23
N LEU A 340 40.52 10.77 -14.88
CA LEU A 340 40.49 10.17 -13.55
C LEU A 340 41.62 9.13 -13.34
N ARG A 341 42.00 8.38 -14.39
CA ARG A 341 43.10 7.39 -14.28
C ARG A 341 44.49 8.02 -14.12
N THR A 342 44.69 9.26 -14.55
CA THR A 342 45.99 9.94 -14.38
C THR A 342 46.17 10.54 -12.98
N LYS A 343 45.11 10.61 -12.16
CA LYS A 343 45.17 11.12 -10.79
C LYS A 343 45.21 10.02 -9.72
N GLN A 344 45.24 8.74 -10.12
CA GLN A 344 45.17 7.60 -9.20
C GLN A 344 46.44 6.73 -9.24
N VAL A 345 47.58 7.33 -9.63
CA VAL A 345 48.92 6.68 -9.64
C VAL A 345 49.90 7.42 -8.70
N VAL A 346 49.40 8.32 -7.85
CA VAL A 346 50.20 8.99 -6.82
C VAL A 346 49.36 8.99 -5.56
N GLU A 347 49.41 7.87 -4.82
CA GLU A 347 49.06 7.67 -3.40
C GLU A 347 48.95 6.15 -3.21
N ASP A 348 50.12 5.51 -3.20
CA ASP A 348 50.36 4.25 -2.49
C ASP A 348 50.46 4.58 -0.98
N ASP A 349 50.18 3.56 -0.17
CA ASP A 349 50.28 3.46 1.30
C ASP A 349 49.16 4.11 2.12
N ASP A 350 48.09 3.35 2.40
CA ASP A 350 47.94 2.77 3.74
C ASP A 350 46.81 1.72 3.81
N GLU A 351 47.02 0.75 4.70
CA GLU A 351 46.24 -0.45 4.92
C GLU A 351 44.79 -0.21 5.35
N SER A 352 43.86 -1.06 4.87
CA SER A 352 42.71 -1.56 5.66
C SER A 352 41.82 -2.46 4.81
N MET A 353 42.02 -3.77 4.93
CA MET A 353 41.05 -4.78 4.54
C MET A 353 39.78 -4.64 5.41
N SER A 354 38.64 -4.37 4.78
CA SER A 354 37.33 -4.61 5.39
C SER A 354 36.44 -5.29 4.35
N ASP A 355 36.25 -6.60 4.53
CA ASP A 355 35.30 -7.41 3.78
C ASP A 355 33.86 -6.93 4.05
N GLU A 356 33.29 -6.18 3.11
CA GLU A 356 31.86 -5.83 3.10
C GLU A 356 31.13 -6.71 2.06
N PRO A 357 30.22 -7.60 2.46
CA PRO A 357 29.55 -8.48 1.52
C PRO A 357 28.51 -7.73 0.67
N GLY A 358 28.76 -7.77 -0.64
CA GLY A 358 27.98 -7.20 -1.74
C GLY A 358 26.45 -7.20 -1.61
N LEU A 359 25.90 -6.00 -1.51
CA LEU A 359 24.52 -5.66 -1.85
C LEU A 359 24.34 -5.67 -3.38
N SER A 360 23.96 -6.83 -3.92
CA SER A 360 23.54 -6.98 -5.31
C SER A 360 22.29 -6.13 -5.59
N HIS A 361 22.50 -4.96 -6.17
CA HIS A 361 21.43 -4.16 -6.76
C HIS A 361 20.94 -4.86 -8.03
N ASP A 362 20.04 -5.82 -7.85
CA ASP A 362 19.21 -6.39 -8.89
C ASP A 362 18.29 -5.30 -9.43
N ARG A 363 18.79 -4.53 -10.42
CA ARG A 363 17.97 -3.65 -11.24
C ARG A 363 17.15 -4.53 -12.17
N GLY A 364 16.09 -5.11 -11.62
CA GLY A 364 14.95 -5.63 -12.36
C GLY A 364 14.37 -4.53 -13.23
N GLY A 365 14.91 -4.40 -14.43
CA GLY A 365 14.37 -3.59 -15.50
C GLY A 365 13.02 -4.16 -15.89
N LEU A 366 11.98 -3.74 -15.19
CA LEU A 366 10.60 -3.88 -15.63
C LEU A 366 10.51 -3.18 -16.99
N SER A 367 10.55 -4.01 -18.02
CA SER A 367 10.15 -3.71 -19.38
C SER A 367 8.73 -3.16 -19.32
N ARG A 368 8.64 -1.85 -19.13
CA ARG A 368 7.44 -1.05 -19.36
C ARG A 368 7.21 -1.11 -20.87
N GLN A 369 6.55 -2.19 -21.33
CA GLN A 369 5.91 -2.22 -22.63
C GLN A 369 4.90 -1.08 -22.63
N GLY A 370 5.37 0.06 -23.12
CA GLY A 370 4.59 1.27 -23.30
C GLY A 370 3.51 0.99 -24.33
N ASN A 371 2.33 0.61 -23.84
CA ASN A 371 1.06 0.74 -24.56
C ASN A 371 0.39 2.10 -24.29
N GLU A 372 1.12 3.04 -23.67
CA GLU A 372 0.71 4.42 -23.45
C GLU A 372 1.34 5.33 -24.51
N SER A 373 0.88 5.30 -25.77
CA SER A 373 1.10 6.39 -26.74
C SER A 373 0.47 6.20 -28.14
N PHE A 374 -0.53 5.31 -28.31
CA PHE A 374 -1.16 5.18 -29.65
C PHE A 374 -2.36 6.11 -29.90
N TRP A 375 -2.87 6.80 -28.87
CA TRP A 375 -4.05 7.68 -28.99
C TRP A 375 -3.73 9.18 -29.18
N ALA A 376 -2.46 9.58 -29.17
CA ALA A 376 -2.06 11.01 -29.18
C ALA A 376 -1.69 11.58 -30.57
N ARG A 377 -2.08 10.95 -31.68
CA ARG A 377 -1.87 11.52 -33.02
C ARG A 377 -2.97 11.08 -33.99
N TYR A 378 -4.16 11.67 -33.93
CA TYR A 378 -5.05 11.87 -35.08
C TYR A 378 -6.15 12.87 -34.80
#